data_AF-A0A1G6SJA5-F1
#
_entry.id   AF-A0A1G6SJA5-F1
#
_cell.length_a   1.000
_cell.length_b   1.000
_cell.length_c   1.000
_cell.angle_alpha   90.00
_cell.angle_beta   90.00
_cell.angle_gamma   90.00
#
_symmetry.space_group_name_H-M   'P 1'
#
loop_
_entity.id
_entity.type
_entity.pdbx_description
1 polymer ?
#
loop_
_entity_poly.entity_id
_entity_poly.type
_entity_poly.pdbx_seq_one_letter_code
_entity_poly.pdbx_strand_id
1 'polypeptide(L)'
;MNYQKMNLDFDNQINYKKLAIDFIKAETEKEIDSILNKHEIFADDNNWRNYGDLDNNFGTIGNQQSDSTLALVEKIVNSIDAVLISEAKKNGIDPSSDAAPKTMNQAVERFFNIQDGKISLLSSKEQTKLAEKINLIATGSRQNPSYIIYDKGEGQRPEDFPDTLLSLHKSNKDKILFVQGRFNMGGTGALPFCGQKNYQFVMSRKHPEIDNSNNEWGFTLVRRRRPKDGEKSSVYEYFAPDQKIASFKADSLDILPDSKSGKYKNKINYGTLIKLYEYDITDRTLITFDLYYSLNRILFNMPIPVRLVDARNYKGDLTETTLTGMTARIANNPDIYNLIEKE
;
A
#
# COMPACT_ATOMS: atom_id res chain seq x y z
N MET A 1 -34.32 38.18 -8.64
CA MET A 1 -34.21 37.31 -7.45
C MET A 1 -33.69 35.91 -7.85
N ASN A 2 -32.62 35.81 -8.66
CA ASN A 2 -32.12 34.50 -9.14
C ASN A 2 -30.65 34.48 -9.60
N TYR A 3 -29.82 35.46 -9.22
CA TYR A 3 -28.37 35.42 -9.52
C TYR A 3 -27.50 35.12 -8.30
N GLN A 4 -27.97 35.39 -7.08
CA GLN A 4 -27.25 35.02 -5.85
C GLN A 4 -27.42 33.55 -5.44
N LYS A 5 -28.48 32.86 -5.91
CA LYS A 5 -28.68 31.43 -5.63
C LYS A 5 -27.86 30.51 -6.54
N MET A 6 -27.50 30.94 -7.76
CA MET A 6 -26.64 30.16 -8.66
C MET A 6 -25.14 30.27 -8.33
N ASN A 7 -24.72 31.29 -7.56
CA ASN A 7 -23.32 31.46 -7.16
C ASN A 7 -22.96 30.81 -5.81
N LEU A 8 -23.95 30.23 -5.09
CA LEU A 8 -23.72 29.50 -3.85
C LEU A 8 -23.46 28.00 -4.07
N ASP A 9 -23.78 27.46 -5.26
CA ASP A 9 -23.61 26.03 -5.55
C ASP A 9 -22.22 25.66 -6.10
N PHE A 10 -21.40 26.64 -6.51
CA PHE A 10 -20.05 26.36 -7.02
C PHE A 10 -18.96 26.28 -5.93
N ASP A 11 -19.23 26.79 -4.72
CA ASP A 11 -18.29 26.75 -3.58
C ASP A 11 -18.50 25.53 -2.65
N ASN A 12 -19.51 24.70 -2.91
CA ASN A 12 -19.85 23.52 -2.10
C ASN A 12 -19.36 22.18 -2.70
N GLN A 13 -18.65 22.19 -3.83
CA GLN A 13 -18.13 20.97 -4.41
C GLN A 13 -16.86 20.53 -3.65
N ILE A 14 -16.91 19.35 -3.02
CA ILE A 14 -15.76 18.80 -2.29
C ILE A 14 -14.54 18.73 -3.21
N ASN A 15 -13.45 19.36 -2.78
CA ASN A 15 -12.18 19.24 -3.47
C ASN A 15 -11.51 17.91 -3.09
N TYR A 16 -11.81 16.87 -3.88
CA TYR A 16 -11.30 15.52 -3.69
C TYR A 16 -9.77 15.42 -3.68
N LYS A 17 -9.07 16.23 -4.47
CA LYS A 17 -7.59 16.29 -4.44
C LYS A 17 -7.08 16.77 -3.08
N LYS A 18 -7.65 17.86 -2.56
CA LYS A 18 -7.29 18.39 -1.24
C LYS A 18 -7.60 17.37 -0.15
N LEU A 19 -8.78 16.77 -0.20
CA LEU A 19 -9.21 15.76 0.77
C LEU A 19 -8.28 14.53 0.81
N ALA A 20 -7.89 14.00 -0.36
CA ALA A 20 -6.93 12.90 -0.44
C ALA A 20 -5.56 13.28 0.18
N ILE A 21 -5.07 14.49 -0.10
CA ILE A 21 -3.82 15.00 0.49
C ILE A 21 -3.96 15.15 2.02
N ASP A 22 -5.09 15.65 2.50
CA ASP A 22 -5.35 15.83 3.92
C ASP A 22 -5.37 14.47 4.65
N PHE A 23 -5.99 13.43 4.07
CA PHE A 23 -5.91 12.07 4.61
C PHE A 23 -4.48 11.52 4.64
N ILE A 24 -3.71 11.68 3.56
CA ILE A 24 -2.33 11.18 3.52
C ILE A 24 -1.45 11.85 4.59
N LYS A 25 -1.65 13.16 4.81
CA LYS A 25 -0.86 13.95 5.76
C LYS A 25 -1.33 13.79 7.21
N ALA A 26 -2.53 13.30 7.46
CA ALA A 26 -3.00 13.01 8.80
C ALA A 26 -2.17 11.87 9.41
N GLU A 27 -1.72 12.04 10.64
CA GLU A 27 -0.80 11.14 11.33
C GLU A 27 -1.45 10.35 12.47
N THR A 28 -2.69 10.72 12.85
CA THR A 28 -3.44 10.09 13.96
C THR A 28 -4.90 9.86 13.58
N GLU A 29 -5.58 8.93 14.24
CA GLU A 29 -7.02 8.72 14.06
C GLU A 29 -7.82 9.98 14.42
N LYS A 30 -7.35 10.76 15.40
CA LYS A 30 -7.99 12.02 15.79
C LYS A 30 -7.96 13.06 14.67
N GLU A 31 -6.87 13.13 13.90
CA GLU A 31 -6.79 14.02 12.73
C GLU A 31 -7.73 13.55 11.61
N ILE A 32 -7.85 12.23 11.40
CA ILE A 32 -8.85 11.66 10.48
C ILE A 32 -10.26 12.04 10.93
N ASP A 33 -10.62 11.83 12.19
CA ASP A 33 -11.93 12.21 12.74
C ASP A 33 -12.19 13.73 12.56
N SER A 34 -11.16 14.57 12.72
CA SER A 34 -11.26 16.01 12.44
C SER A 34 -11.56 16.31 10.97
N ILE A 35 -10.97 15.56 10.04
CA ILE A 35 -11.29 15.68 8.60
C ILE A 35 -12.73 15.23 8.34
N LEU A 36 -13.14 14.07 8.89
CA LEU A 36 -14.48 13.53 8.69
C LEU A 36 -15.57 14.48 9.22
N ASN A 37 -15.37 15.06 10.40
CA ASN A 37 -16.33 15.97 11.02
C ASN A 37 -16.44 17.34 10.32
N LYS A 38 -15.49 17.70 9.44
CA LYS A 38 -15.54 18.96 8.68
C LYS A 38 -16.38 18.89 7.41
N HIS A 39 -16.71 17.68 6.93
CA HIS A 39 -17.41 17.49 5.67
C HIS A 39 -18.67 16.64 5.87
N GLU A 40 -19.84 17.21 5.61
CA GLU A 40 -21.14 16.55 5.80
C GLU A 40 -21.29 15.26 4.98
N ILE A 41 -20.56 15.12 3.86
CA ILE A 41 -20.60 13.92 3.01
C ILE A 41 -20.30 12.62 3.77
N PHE A 42 -19.49 12.69 4.83
CA PHE A 42 -19.10 11.50 5.60
C PHE A 42 -20.15 11.08 6.63
N ALA A 43 -21.09 11.96 6.96
CA ALA A 43 -22.20 11.68 7.86
C ALA A 43 -23.32 10.89 7.18
N ASP A 44 -23.41 10.95 5.84
CA ASP A 44 -24.36 10.16 5.06
C ASP A 44 -23.81 8.75 4.80
N ASP A 45 -24.50 7.75 5.34
CA ASP A 45 -24.17 6.34 5.18
C ASP A 45 -24.22 5.86 3.72
N ASN A 46 -24.97 6.55 2.85
CA ASN A 46 -25.02 6.22 1.42
C ASN A 46 -23.71 6.52 0.69
N ASN A 47 -22.79 7.27 1.32
CA ASN A 47 -21.44 7.51 0.81
C ASN A 47 -20.42 6.51 1.34
N TRP A 48 -20.87 5.44 2.00
CA TRP A 48 -20.06 4.33 2.45
C TRP A 48 -20.55 3.03 1.83
N ARG A 49 -19.61 2.20 1.40
CA ARG A 49 -19.89 0.89 0.81
C ARG A 49 -19.18 -0.19 1.62
N ASN A 50 -19.87 -1.31 1.85
CA ASN A 50 -19.31 -2.42 2.62
C ASN A 50 -18.08 -2.98 1.90
N TYR A 51 -17.00 -3.19 2.65
CA TYR A 51 -15.77 -3.74 2.11
C TYR A 51 -16.03 -5.14 1.52
N GLY A 52 -15.54 -5.37 0.29
CA GLY A 52 -15.79 -6.59 -0.47
C GLY A 52 -17.24 -6.78 -0.93
N ASP A 53 -18.10 -5.79 -0.78
CA ASP A 53 -19.55 -5.86 -1.05
C ASP A 53 -20.27 -6.95 -0.23
N LEU A 54 -19.82 -7.14 1.00
CA LEU A 54 -20.35 -8.13 1.92
C LEU A 54 -20.85 -7.48 3.21
N ASP A 55 -22.11 -7.72 3.55
CA ASP A 55 -22.73 -7.18 4.77
C ASP A 55 -22.11 -7.74 6.05
N ASN A 56 -21.56 -8.96 6.01
CA ASN A 56 -20.88 -9.59 7.14
C ASN A 56 -19.40 -9.85 6.84
N ASN A 57 -18.62 -8.78 6.71
CA ASN A 57 -17.19 -8.87 6.42
C ASN A 57 -16.29 -8.85 7.67
N PHE A 58 -16.83 -8.50 8.85
CA PHE A 58 -16.01 -8.29 10.05
C PHE A 58 -15.35 -9.58 10.55
N GLY A 59 -16.08 -10.69 10.60
CA GLY A 59 -15.51 -11.99 10.96
C GLY A 59 -14.49 -12.48 9.94
N THR A 60 -14.76 -12.28 8.64
CA THR A 60 -13.84 -12.65 7.56
C THR A 60 -12.52 -11.88 7.66
N ILE A 61 -12.58 -10.55 7.83
CA ILE A 61 -11.39 -9.70 7.92
C ILE A 61 -10.64 -9.94 9.23
N GLY A 62 -11.36 -9.98 10.36
CA GLY A 62 -10.76 -10.10 11.69
C GLY A 62 -10.01 -11.41 11.93
N ASN A 63 -10.37 -12.48 11.20
CA ASN A 63 -9.76 -13.81 11.37
C ASN A 63 -8.65 -14.12 10.34
N GLN A 64 -8.31 -13.19 9.44
CA GLN A 64 -7.29 -13.45 8.41
C GLN A 64 -5.88 -13.51 8.94
N GLN A 65 -5.56 -12.73 9.97
CA GLN A 65 -4.22 -12.62 10.51
C GLN A 65 -4.26 -12.29 12.00
N SER A 66 -3.41 -12.97 12.77
CA SER A 66 -3.22 -12.73 14.20
C SER A 66 -1.91 -12.00 14.51
N ASP A 67 -1.00 -11.89 13.54
CA ASP A 67 0.30 -11.23 13.66
C ASP A 67 0.38 -9.98 12.77
N SER A 68 0.59 -8.82 13.38
CA SER A 68 0.63 -7.53 12.67
C SER A 68 1.83 -7.40 11.73
N THR A 69 2.95 -8.08 12.00
CA THR A 69 4.11 -8.10 11.10
C THR A 69 3.82 -8.93 9.86
N LEU A 70 3.19 -10.11 10.02
CA LEU A 70 2.76 -10.93 8.88
C LEU A 70 1.71 -10.22 8.03
N ALA A 71 0.74 -9.52 8.65
CA ALA A 71 -0.22 -8.69 7.92
C ALA A 71 0.45 -7.57 7.10
N LEU A 72 1.51 -6.96 7.62
CA LEU A 72 2.29 -5.96 6.90
C LEU A 72 3.07 -6.59 5.75
N VAL A 73 3.64 -7.77 5.96
CA VAL A 73 4.33 -8.54 4.90
C VAL A 73 3.40 -8.83 3.72
N GLU A 74 2.14 -9.17 3.96
CA GLU A 74 1.15 -9.37 2.88
C GLU A 74 0.96 -8.11 2.02
N LYS A 75 1.02 -6.90 2.60
CA LYS A 75 0.99 -5.65 1.82
C LYS A 75 2.25 -5.46 0.97
N ILE A 76 3.41 -5.84 1.51
CA ILE A 76 4.69 -5.79 0.78
C ILE A 76 4.67 -6.79 -0.39
N VAL A 77 4.23 -8.03 -0.17
CA VAL A 77 4.11 -9.05 -1.23
C VAL A 77 3.17 -8.58 -2.34
N ASN A 78 2.03 -7.98 -2.00
CA ASN A 78 1.14 -7.40 -3.01
C ASN A 78 1.78 -6.29 -3.84
N SER A 79 2.66 -5.49 -3.23
CA SER A 79 3.44 -4.45 -3.92
C SER A 79 4.45 -5.05 -4.90
N ILE A 80 5.13 -6.13 -4.50
CA ILE A 80 6.05 -6.89 -5.36
C ILE A 80 5.30 -7.45 -6.57
N ASP A 81 4.16 -8.11 -6.35
CA ASP A 81 3.34 -8.63 -7.43
C ASP A 81 2.92 -7.51 -8.41
N ALA A 82 2.49 -6.36 -7.88
CA ALA A 82 2.05 -5.23 -8.69
C ALA A 82 3.18 -4.68 -9.57
N VAL A 83 4.43 -4.67 -9.07
CA VAL A 83 5.61 -4.28 -9.85
C VAL A 83 5.90 -5.30 -10.96
N LEU A 84 5.88 -6.59 -10.65
CA LEU A 84 6.13 -7.64 -11.67
C LEU A 84 5.04 -7.65 -12.74
N ILE A 85 3.78 -7.55 -12.36
CA ILE A 85 2.63 -7.46 -13.28
C ILE A 85 2.76 -6.21 -14.17
N SER A 86 3.18 -5.08 -13.59
CA SER A 86 3.41 -3.84 -14.33
C SER A 86 4.41 -4.04 -15.47
N GLU A 87 5.56 -4.64 -15.18
CA GLU A 87 6.58 -4.88 -16.21
C GLU A 87 6.10 -5.87 -17.29
N ALA A 88 5.36 -6.92 -16.92
CA ALA A 88 4.77 -7.82 -17.92
C ALA A 88 3.86 -7.05 -18.89
N LYS A 89 2.94 -6.24 -18.36
CA LYS A 89 2.00 -5.44 -19.16
C LYS A 89 2.71 -4.41 -20.04
N LYS A 90 3.72 -3.72 -19.51
CA LYS A 90 4.55 -2.76 -20.28
C LYS A 90 5.29 -3.41 -21.44
N ASN A 91 5.63 -4.69 -21.32
CA ASN A 91 6.23 -5.48 -22.40
C ASN A 91 5.18 -6.11 -23.33
N GLY A 92 3.91 -5.72 -23.25
CA GLY A 92 2.82 -6.26 -24.07
C GLY A 92 2.46 -7.71 -23.76
N ILE A 93 2.86 -8.22 -22.59
CA ILE A 93 2.60 -9.60 -22.17
C ILE A 93 1.40 -9.60 -21.24
N ASP A 94 0.35 -10.34 -21.60
CA ASP A 94 -0.73 -10.67 -20.67
C ASP A 94 -0.16 -11.53 -19.53
N PRO A 95 -0.21 -11.08 -18.26
CA PRO A 95 0.32 -11.81 -17.11
C PRO A 95 -0.25 -13.21 -16.91
N SER A 96 -1.44 -13.49 -17.46
CA SER A 96 -2.11 -14.79 -17.37
C SER A 96 -1.85 -15.71 -18.57
N SER A 97 -1.13 -15.21 -19.59
CA SER A 97 -0.87 -15.95 -20.82
C SER A 97 0.30 -16.93 -20.71
N ASP A 98 0.41 -17.81 -21.70
CA ASP A 98 1.54 -18.74 -21.77
C ASP A 98 2.89 -18.08 -22.05
N ALA A 99 2.87 -16.88 -22.65
CA ALA A 99 4.06 -16.08 -22.90
C ALA A 99 4.61 -15.42 -21.62
N ALA A 100 3.85 -15.42 -20.52
CA ALA A 100 4.28 -14.85 -19.25
C ALA A 100 5.34 -15.73 -18.55
N PRO A 101 6.22 -15.13 -17.73
CA PRO A 101 7.14 -15.88 -16.90
C PRO A 101 6.40 -16.91 -16.03
N LYS A 102 7.02 -18.07 -15.82
CA LYS A 102 6.40 -19.16 -15.05
C LYS A 102 6.80 -19.14 -13.58
N THR A 103 7.80 -18.32 -13.21
CA THR A 103 8.26 -18.11 -11.85
C THR A 103 8.64 -16.66 -11.61
N MET A 104 8.71 -16.24 -10.35
CA MET A 104 9.21 -14.92 -9.98
C MET A 104 10.65 -14.69 -10.46
N ASN A 105 11.54 -15.67 -10.30
CA ASN A 105 12.93 -15.54 -10.75
C ASN A 105 13.01 -15.30 -12.27
N GLN A 106 12.21 -16.01 -13.06
CA GLN A 106 12.13 -15.77 -14.51
C GLN A 106 11.57 -14.39 -14.83
N ALA A 107 10.58 -13.89 -14.06
CA ALA A 107 10.07 -12.54 -14.24
C ALA A 107 11.14 -11.49 -13.93
N VAL A 108 11.88 -11.68 -12.84
CA VAL A 108 12.93 -10.78 -12.40
C VAL A 108 14.08 -10.75 -13.41
N GLU A 109 14.52 -11.92 -13.86
CA GLU A 109 15.55 -12.05 -14.89
C GLU A 109 15.12 -11.40 -16.20
N ARG A 110 13.89 -11.69 -16.67
CA ARG A 110 13.39 -11.17 -17.94
C ARG A 110 13.14 -9.66 -17.93
N PHE A 111 12.61 -9.12 -16.84
CA PHE A 111 12.16 -7.73 -16.79
C PHE A 111 13.19 -6.76 -16.20
N PHE A 112 14.14 -7.26 -15.41
CA PHE A 112 15.17 -6.43 -14.78
C PHE A 112 16.60 -6.84 -15.15
N ASN A 113 16.80 -7.86 -16.00
CA ASN A 113 18.11 -8.37 -16.41
C ASN A 113 18.99 -8.80 -15.22
N ILE A 114 18.39 -9.45 -14.23
CA ILE A 114 19.07 -9.94 -13.04
C ILE A 114 19.25 -11.45 -13.19
N GLN A 115 20.48 -11.88 -13.38
CA GLN A 115 20.82 -13.28 -13.61
C GLN A 115 20.20 -14.20 -12.55
N ASP A 116 19.52 -15.27 -12.99
CA ASP A 116 18.77 -16.23 -12.16
C ASP A 116 17.68 -15.60 -11.25
N GLY A 117 17.36 -14.31 -11.44
CA GLY A 117 16.51 -13.55 -10.51
C GLY A 117 17.15 -13.31 -9.13
N LYS A 118 18.48 -13.48 -8.98
CA LYS A 118 19.18 -13.38 -7.68
C LYS A 118 19.57 -11.94 -7.36
N ILE A 119 18.81 -11.29 -6.48
CA ILE A 119 19.09 -9.92 -6.01
C ILE A 119 20.47 -9.77 -5.35
N SER A 120 21.03 -10.85 -4.78
CA SER A 120 22.38 -10.87 -4.21
C SER A 120 23.49 -10.60 -5.24
N LEU A 121 23.24 -10.80 -6.53
CA LEU A 121 24.21 -10.54 -7.60
C LEU A 121 24.29 -9.05 -7.97
N LEU A 122 23.35 -8.23 -7.50
CA LEU A 122 23.36 -6.79 -7.70
C LEU A 122 24.27 -6.08 -6.68
N SER A 123 24.93 -5.02 -7.12
CA SER A 123 25.60 -4.10 -6.19
C SER A 123 24.61 -3.40 -5.27
N SER A 124 25.05 -2.93 -4.10
CA SER A 124 24.19 -2.20 -3.14
C SER A 124 23.49 -0.98 -3.76
N LYS A 125 24.14 -0.34 -4.75
CA LYS A 125 23.58 0.80 -5.50
C LYS A 125 22.44 0.36 -6.41
N GLU A 126 22.60 -0.76 -7.13
CA GLU A 126 21.57 -1.33 -7.99
C GLU A 126 20.38 -1.86 -7.18
N GLN A 127 20.64 -2.54 -6.06
CA GLN A 127 19.61 -2.98 -5.12
C GLN A 127 18.78 -1.79 -4.62
N THR A 128 19.44 -0.70 -4.19
CA THR A 128 18.75 0.50 -3.73
C THR A 128 17.92 1.14 -4.84
N LYS A 129 18.45 1.25 -6.05
CA LYS A 129 17.72 1.78 -7.21
C LYS A 129 16.48 0.93 -7.54
N LEU A 130 16.58 -0.40 -7.47
CA LEU A 130 15.44 -1.29 -7.68
C LEU A 130 14.42 -1.15 -6.55
N ALA A 131 14.89 -1.00 -5.32
CA ALA A 131 14.07 -0.85 -4.13
C ALA A 131 13.22 0.43 -4.13
N GLU A 132 13.64 1.49 -4.82
CA GLU A 132 12.83 2.72 -4.98
C GLU A 132 11.49 2.51 -5.72
N LYS A 133 11.26 1.31 -6.30
CA LYS A 133 9.96 0.90 -6.83
C LYS A 133 8.94 0.59 -5.75
N ILE A 134 9.36 0.22 -4.54
CA ILE A 134 8.46 -0.10 -3.42
C ILE A 134 9.01 0.53 -2.14
N ASN A 135 8.22 1.38 -1.51
CA ASN A 135 8.62 2.09 -0.30
C ASN A 135 7.71 1.67 0.85
N LEU A 136 8.31 1.29 1.98
CA LEU A 136 7.63 1.17 3.27
C LEU A 136 8.15 2.30 4.16
N ILE A 137 7.26 3.24 4.48
CA ILE A 137 7.60 4.49 5.14
C ILE A 137 6.91 4.57 6.50
N ALA A 138 7.68 4.67 7.57
CA ALA A 138 7.16 4.94 8.90
C ALA A 138 6.90 6.44 9.08
N THR A 139 5.71 6.78 9.57
CA THR A 139 5.18 8.12 9.81
C THR A 139 4.47 8.17 11.17
N GLY A 140 3.87 9.29 11.53
CA GLY A 140 3.23 9.47 12.83
C GLY A 140 4.19 9.46 14.02
N SER A 141 3.70 9.01 15.16
CA SER A 141 4.46 9.04 16.41
C SER A 141 5.35 7.80 16.57
N ARG A 142 6.31 7.85 17.50
CA ARG A 142 7.15 6.68 17.81
C ARG A 142 6.36 5.58 18.54
N GLN A 143 5.40 5.99 19.38
CA GLN A 143 4.60 5.08 20.19
C GLN A 143 3.48 4.41 19.38
N ASN A 144 2.85 5.20 18.50
CA ASN A 144 1.80 4.79 17.57
C ASN A 144 2.25 5.18 16.14
N PRO A 145 3.08 4.36 15.49
CA PRO A 145 3.53 4.64 14.13
C PRO A 145 2.41 4.41 13.12
N SER A 146 2.40 5.21 12.07
CA SER A 146 1.62 4.94 10.86
C SER A 146 2.56 4.44 9.76
N TYR A 147 2.09 3.56 8.87
CA TYR A 147 2.91 3.05 7.77
C TYR A 147 2.29 3.38 6.42
N ILE A 148 3.09 3.97 5.54
CA ILE A 148 2.76 4.15 4.13
C ILE A 148 3.48 3.07 3.33
N ILE A 149 2.71 2.26 2.60
CA ILE A 149 3.23 1.37 1.56
C ILE A 149 2.96 2.04 0.22
N TYR A 150 3.99 2.29 -0.57
CA TYR A 150 3.86 2.85 -1.91
C TYR A 150 4.63 2.02 -2.93
N ASP A 151 3.93 1.53 -3.94
CA ASP A 151 4.52 0.82 -5.08
C ASP A 151 4.35 1.61 -6.38
N LYS A 152 5.39 1.54 -7.23
CA LYS A 152 5.39 1.99 -8.63
C LYS A 152 4.98 0.83 -9.55
N GLY A 153 3.97 0.06 -9.15
CA GLY A 153 3.43 -1.05 -9.92
C GLY A 153 2.42 -0.60 -10.97
N GLU A 154 1.48 -1.49 -11.30
CA GLU A 154 0.51 -1.25 -12.36
C GLU A 154 -0.53 -0.18 -12.01
N GLY A 155 -0.74 0.07 -10.71
CA GLY A 155 -1.86 0.86 -10.19
C GLY A 155 -3.23 0.30 -10.59
N GLN A 156 -4.30 0.95 -10.18
CA GLN A 156 -5.68 0.63 -10.56
C GLN A 156 -6.44 1.90 -10.97
N ARG A 157 -7.43 1.76 -11.85
CA ARG A 157 -8.39 2.86 -12.11
C ARG A 157 -9.40 2.92 -10.97
N PRO A 158 -10.01 4.09 -10.69
CA PRO A 158 -11.01 4.21 -9.63
C PRO A 158 -12.13 3.15 -9.72
N GLU A 159 -12.65 2.91 -10.91
CA GLU A 159 -13.71 1.94 -11.19
C GLU A 159 -13.31 0.48 -10.91
N ASP A 160 -12.01 0.16 -10.90
CA ASP A 160 -11.51 -1.20 -10.67
C ASP A 160 -11.29 -1.50 -9.18
N PHE A 161 -11.32 -0.52 -8.27
CA PHE A 161 -10.99 -0.76 -6.84
C PHE A 161 -11.92 -1.79 -6.16
N PRO A 162 -13.27 -1.73 -6.32
CA PRO A 162 -14.17 -2.69 -5.68
C PRO A 162 -13.83 -4.14 -6.06
N ASP A 163 -13.33 -4.32 -7.28
CA ASP A 163 -13.02 -5.62 -7.84
C ASP A 163 -11.58 -6.07 -7.58
N THR A 164 -10.72 -5.17 -7.08
CA THR A 164 -9.30 -5.41 -6.86
C THR A 164 -8.91 -5.09 -5.42
N LEU A 165 -8.47 -3.86 -5.14
CA LEU A 165 -7.93 -3.38 -3.86
C LEU A 165 -8.90 -3.48 -2.69
N LEU A 166 -10.21 -3.54 -2.96
CA LEU A 166 -11.29 -3.56 -1.97
C LEU A 166 -12.11 -4.86 -2.01
N SER A 167 -11.58 -5.90 -2.67
CA SER A 167 -12.24 -7.21 -2.79
C SER A 167 -11.75 -8.19 -1.71
N LEU A 168 -12.64 -9.07 -1.22
CA LEU A 168 -12.32 -10.07 -0.18
C LEU A 168 -12.14 -11.50 -0.67
N HIS A 169 -12.64 -11.84 -1.87
CA HIS A 169 -12.65 -13.22 -2.38
C HIS A 169 -12.43 -13.31 -3.90
N LYS A 170 -11.90 -12.26 -4.54
CA LYS A 170 -11.69 -12.28 -5.99
C LYS A 170 -10.32 -12.84 -6.35
N SER A 171 -10.34 -13.95 -7.07
CA SER A 171 -9.23 -14.71 -7.65
C SER A 171 -8.56 -14.03 -8.86
N ASN A 172 -8.27 -12.73 -8.78
CA ASN A 172 -7.75 -11.97 -9.94
C ASN A 172 -6.32 -12.38 -10.34
N LYS A 173 -5.60 -13.05 -9.44
CA LYS A 173 -4.19 -13.42 -9.60
C LYS A 173 -3.96 -14.92 -9.76
N ASP A 174 -5.00 -15.75 -9.66
CA ASP A 174 -4.88 -17.22 -9.62
C ASP A 174 -4.18 -17.81 -10.85
N LYS A 175 -4.35 -17.17 -12.02
CA LYS A 175 -3.76 -17.61 -13.29
C LYS A 175 -2.35 -17.06 -13.54
N ILE A 176 -1.86 -16.15 -12.70
CA ILE A 176 -0.54 -15.52 -12.87
C ILE A 176 0.48 -16.39 -12.12
N LEU A 177 1.47 -16.92 -12.84
CA LEU A 177 2.40 -17.91 -12.27
C LEU A 177 3.59 -17.29 -11.54
N PHE A 178 3.88 -16.02 -11.80
CA PHE A 178 5.03 -15.29 -11.26
C PHE A 178 4.65 -14.29 -10.16
N VAL A 179 3.56 -14.57 -9.42
CA VAL A 179 3.10 -13.79 -8.25
C VAL A 179 2.99 -14.68 -7.03
N GLN A 180 3.12 -14.08 -5.85
CA GLN A 180 3.12 -14.78 -4.57
C GLN A 180 1.80 -14.56 -3.82
N GLY A 181 1.22 -13.36 -3.90
CA GLY A 181 -0.10 -13.05 -3.36
C GLY A 181 -1.22 -13.62 -4.24
N ARG A 182 -1.41 -14.95 -4.21
CA ARG A 182 -2.43 -15.63 -5.04
C ARG A 182 -3.86 -15.24 -4.66
N PHE A 183 -4.10 -15.04 -3.37
CA PHE A 183 -5.41 -14.66 -2.86
C PHE A 183 -5.36 -13.21 -2.38
N ASN A 184 -6.16 -12.31 -2.96
CA ASN A 184 -6.33 -10.92 -2.49
C ASN A 184 -6.90 -10.83 -1.04
N MET A 185 -7.01 -11.96 -0.35
CA MET A 185 -7.57 -12.13 0.98
C MET A 185 -6.62 -11.63 2.07
N GLY A 186 -5.29 -11.77 1.93
CA GLY A 186 -4.34 -11.39 2.99
C GLY A 186 -4.27 -9.87 3.25
N GLY A 187 -4.63 -9.05 2.25
CA GLY A 187 -4.50 -7.60 2.31
C GLY A 187 -5.38 -6.95 3.38
N THR A 188 -6.52 -7.53 3.73
CA THR A 188 -7.42 -6.97 4.75
C THR A 188 -7.04 -7.35 6.17
N GLY A 189 -6.17 -8.35 6.35
CA GLY A 189 -5.66 -8.77 7.66
C GLY A 189 -4.86 -7.68 8.39
N ALA A 190 -4.46 -6.61 7.70
CA ALA A 190 -3.84 -5.44 8.30
C ALA A 190 -4.85 -4.51 9.00
N LEU A 191 -6.12 -4.48 8.56
CA LEU A 191 -7.12 -3.54 9.08
C LEU A 191 -7.33 -3.66 10.60
N PRO A 192 -7.43 -4.88 11.19
CA PRO A 192 -7.55 -5.06 12.65
C PRO A 192 -6.48 -4.36 13.47
N PHE A 193 -5.28 -4.19 12.93
CA PHE A 193 -4.13 -3.60 13.62
C PHE A 193 -4.01 -2.08 13.45
N CYS A 194 -4.88 -1.42 12.68
CA CYS A 194 -4.87 0.04 12.53
C CYS A 194 -5.64 0.71 13.68
N GLY A 195 -4.96 1.30 14.67
CA GLY A 195 -5.60 2.10 15.72
C GLY A 195 -6.82 1.45 16.38
N GLN A 196 -7.76 2.26 16.88
CA GLN A 196 -9.02 1.80 17.47
C GLN A 196 -10.20 1.83 16.48
N LYS A 197 -10.09 2.64 15.42
CA LYS A 197 -11.11 2.84 14.38
C LYS A 197 -10.79 2.07 13.10
N ASN A 198 -9.62 1.44 13.01
CA ASN A 198 -9.24 0.61 11.89
C ASN A 198 -9.18 1.38 10.58
N TYR A 199 -8.69 2.62 10.65
CA TYR A 199 -8.53 3.46 9.47
C TYR A 199 -7.42 2.92 8.56
N GLN A 200 -7.72 2.82 7.27
CA GLN A 200 -6.73 2.62 6.21
C GLN A 200 -7.10 3.53 5.04
N PHE A 201 -6.15 4.28 4.53
CA PHE A 201 -6.32 5.06 3.32
C PHE A 201 -5.72 4.31 2.14
N VAL A 202 -6.42 4.31 1.02
CA VAL A 202 -5.99 3.69 -0.24
C VAL A 202 -6.10 4.74 -1.33
N MET A 203 -5.04 4.91 -2.12
CA MET A 203 -5.04 5.74 -3.32
C MET A 203 -4.27 5.05 -4.42
N SER A 204 -4.77 5.09 -5.64
CA SER A 204 -4.10 4.47 -6.78
C SER A 204 -4.38 5.23 -8.07
N ARG A 205 -3.42 5.18 -8.98
CA ARG A 205 -3.58 5.63 -10.37
C ARG A 205 -2.90 4.63 -11.28
N LYS A 206 -3.61 4.23 -12.35
CA LYS A 206 -3.08 3.30 -13.35
C LYS A 206 -1.80 3.84 -13.99
N HIS A 207 -0.86 2.94 -14.27
CA HIS A 207 0.38 3.28 -14.93
C HIS A 207 0.11 3.78 -16.37
N PRO A 208 0.57 4.98 -16.76
CA PRO A 208 0.21 5.59 -18.03
C PRO A 208 0.71 4.82 -19.27
N GLU A 209 1.84 4.11 -19.17
CA GLU A 209 2.30 3.21 -20.26
C GLU A 209 1.46 1.93 -20.41
N ILE A 210 0.70 1.53 -19.39
CA ILE A 210 -0.18 0.35 -19.44
C ILE A 210 -1.54 0.74 -19.98
N ASP A 211 -2.09 1.84 -19.48
CA ASP A 211 -3.38 2.38 -19.90
C ASP A 211 -3.39 3.90 -19.63
N ASN A 212 -3.58 4.68 -20.68
CA ASN A 212 -3.65 6.15 -20.63
C ASN A 212 -5.07 6.69 -20.83
N SER A 213 -6.08 5.82 -20.89
CA SER A 213 -7.48 6.21 -21.15
C SER A 213 -8.09 6.96 -19.96
N ASN A 214 -7.67 6.64 -18.74
CA ASN A 214 -8.13 7.26 -17.50
C ASN A 214 -6.93 7.76 -16.68
N ASN A 215 -6.75 9.09 -16.64
CA ASN A 215 -5.63 9.76 -15.95
C ASN A 215 -6.01 10.24 -14.53
N GLU A 216 -6.99 9.60 -13.91
CA GLU A 216 -7.45 9.94 -12.56
C GLU A 216 -6.73 9.16 -11.47
N TRP A 217 -6.52 9.82 -10.34
CA TRP A 217 -6.25 9.17 -9.07
C TRP A 217 -7.59 8.81 -8.43
N GLY A 218 -7.78 7.54 -8.10
CA GLY A 218 -8.86 7.08 -7.23
C GLY A 218 -8.38 7.00 -5.80
N PHE A 219 -9.23 7.32 -4.83
CA PHE A 219 -8.92 7.11 -3.42
C PHE A 219 -10.15 6.74 -2.60
N THR A 220 -9.89 6.14 -1.44
CA THR A 220 -10.90 5.87 -0.44
C THR A 220 -10.29 5.80 0.95
N LEU A 221 -11.11 6.06 1.97
CA LEU A 221 -10.80 5.78 3.37
C LEU A 221 -11.63 4.57 3.80
N VAL A 222 -10.98 3.54 4.31
CA VAL A 222 -11.58 2.37 4.95
C VAL A 222 -11.68 2.63 6.44
N ARG A 223 -12.79 2.23 7.07
CA ARG A 223 -12.99 2.30 8.53
C ARG A 223 -13.74 1.09 9.05
N ARG A 224 -13.61 0.83 10.36
CA ARG A 224 -14.56 -0.01 11.09
C ARG A 224 -15.73 0.84 11.57
N ARG A 225 -16.94 0.46 11.17
CA ARG A 225 -18.18 1.00 11.72
C ARG A 225 -18.70 0.08 12.83
N ARG A 226 -19.02 0.66 13.99
CA ARG A 226 -19.68 -0.07 15.08
C ARG A 226 -21.10 -0.48 14.66
N PRO A 227 -21.65 -1.57 15.25
CA PRO A 227 -23.01 -2.01 14.94
C PRO A 227 -24.02 -0.89 15.21
N LYS A 228 -24.98 -0.72 14.30
CA LYS A 228 -26.19 0.09 14.49
C LYS A 228 -27.29 -0.73 15.15
N ASP A 229 -28.39 -0.07 15.51
CA ASP A 229 -29.56 -0.73 16.08
C ASP A 229 -30.04 -1.88 15.17
N GLY A 230 -30.08 -3.09 15.73
CA GLY A 230 -30.44 -4.32 15.01
C GLY A 230 -29.26 -5.10 14.40
N GLU A 231 -28.06 -4.51 14.33
CA GLU A 231 -26.86 -5.20 13.87
C GLU A 231 -26.14 -5.91 15.04
N LYS A 232 -25.67 -7.14 14.80
CA LYS A 232 -24.97 -7.94 15.83
C LYS A 232 -23.46 -7.75 15.83
N SER A 233 -22.89 -7.15 14.78
CA SER A 233 -21.45 -7.11 14.57
C SER A 233 -21.05 -5.80 13.91
N SER A 234 -19.79 -5.40 14.13
CA SER A 234 -19.20 -4.29 13.37
C SER A 234 -19.12 -4.67 11.89
N VAL A 235 -18.88 -3.69 11.03
CA VAL A 235 -18.57 -3.90 9.61
C VAL A 235 -17.37 -3.04 9.22
N TYR A 236 -16.63 -3.49 8.22
CA TYR A 236 -15.66 -2.66 7.51
C TYR A 236 -16.34 -2.05 6.29
N GLU A 237 -16.16 -0.74 6.11
CA GLU A 237 -16.73 0.01 5.00
C GLU A 237 -15.68 0.98 4.46
N TYR A 238 -15.84 1.38 3.21
CA TYR A 238 -14.97 2.34 2.54
C TYR A 238 -15.77 3.50 1.95
N PHE A 239 -15.16 4.68 1.96
CA PHE A 239 -15.76 5.89 1.42
C PHE A 239 -15.93 5.78 -0.10
N ALA A 240 -17.17 5.85 -0.56
CA ALA A 240 -17.59 5.71 -1.93
C ALA A 240 -18.78 6.67 -2.20
N PRO A 241 -18.52 7.98 -2.38
CA PRO A 241 -19.58 8.94 -2.62
C PRO A 241 -20.34 8.58 -3.90
N ASP A 242 -21.68 8.66 -3.85
CA ASP A 242 -22.56 8.19 -4.93
C ASP A 242 -22.26 6.74 -5.37
N GLN A 243 -21.83 5.88 -4.43
CA GLN A 243 -21.45 4.48 -4.65
C GLN A 243 -20.26 4.28 -5.61
N LYS A 244 -19.48 5.34 -5.85
CA LYS A 244 -18.28 5.31 -6.70
C LYS A 244 -17.04 5.69 -5.92
N ILE A 245 -15.88 5.25 -6.38
CA ILE A 245 -14.60 5.68 -5.81
C ILE A 245 -14.39 7.15 -6.10
N ALA A 246 -14.08 7.93 -5.05
CA ALA A 246 -13.75 9.33 -5.19
C ALA A 246 -12.49 9.48 -6.06
N SER A 247 -12.54 10.36 -7.05
CA SER A 247 -11.44 10.52 -8.00
C SER A 247 -11.14 11.98 -8.31
N PHE A 248 -9.92 12.24 -8.78
CA PHE A 248 -9.50 13.56 -9.26
C PHE A 248 -8.37 13.43 -10.29
N LYS A 249 -8.22 14.45 -11.13
CA LYS A 249 -7.12 14.53 -12.11
C LYS A 249 -5.89 15.22 -11.52
N ALA A 250 -4.73 14.59 -11.68
CA ALA A 250 -3.42 15.19 -11.41
C ALA A 250 -2.32 14.34 -12.07
N ASP A 251 -1.36 15.00 -12.73
CA ASP A 251 -0.21 14.31 -13.34
C ASP A 251 0.79 13.80 -12.30
N SER A 252 0.93 14.54 -11.20
CA SER A 252 1.81 14.18 -10.09
C SER A 252 1.33 14.77 -8.77
N LEU A 253 1.77 14.18 -7.66
CA LEU A 253 1.46 14.59 -6.30
C LEU A 253 2.74 14.57 -5.42
N ASP A 254 2.97 15.63 -4.66
CA ASP A 254 4.09 15.74 -3.71
C ASP A 254 3.61 15.33 -2.31
N ILE A 255 3.58 14.02 -2.08
CA ILE A 255 2.83 13.40 -0.97
C ILE A 255 3.55 12.21 -0.31
N LEU A 256 4.82 11.97 -0.64
CA LEU A 256 5.66 11.08 0.16
C LEU A 256 6.55 11.93 1.07
N PRO A 257 6.65 11.58 2.37
CA PRO A 257 7.52 12.29 3.27
C PRO A 257 8.98 11.87 3.05
N ASP A 258 9.91 12.79 3.31
CA ASP A 258 11.34 12.46 3.31
C ASP A 258 11.85 12.08 4.69
N SER A 259 12.85 11.21 4.74
CA SER A 259 13.47 10.73 5.98
C SER A 259 14.11 11.82 6.85
N LYS A 260 14.59 12.91 6.23
CA LYS A 260 15.37 13.93 6.94
C LYS A 260 14.49 14.97 7.61
N SER A 261 13.49 15.49 6.87
CA SER A 261 12.62 16.56 7.39
C SER A 261 11.22 16.09 7.79
N GLY A 262 10.84 14.86 7.45
CA GLY A 262 9.47 14.35 7.64
C GLY A 262 8.44 15.08 6.78
N LYS A 263 8.88 15.94 5.86
CA LYS A 263 7.97 16.80 5.07
C LYS A 263 7.53 16.04 3.83
N TYR A 264 6.23 16.06 3.58
CA TYR A 264 5.59 15.56 2.37
C TYR A 264 5.99 16.40 1.15
N LYS A 265 7.06 16.00 0.47
CA LYS A 265 7.65 16.73 -0.68
C LYS A 265 8.10 15.83 -1.83
N ASN A 266 8.19 14.52 -1.60
CA ASN A 266 8.61 13.57 -2.62
C ASN A 266 7.44 13.27 -3.56
N LYS A 267 7.71 13.30 -4.86
CA LYS A 267 6.73 13.23 -5.93
C LYS A 267 6.35 11.79 -6.29
N ILE A 268 5.06 11.57 -6.58
CA ILE A 268 4.54 10.34 -7.20
C ILE A 268 3.68 10.68 -8.43
N ASN A 269 3.64 9.76 -9.40
CA ASN A 269 2.96 9.98 -10.69
C ASN A 269 1.92 8.90 -11.04
N TYR A 270 2.03 7.70 -10.46
CA TYR A 270 1.14 6.56 -10.65
C TYR A 270 1.43 5.52 -9.55
N GLY A 271 0.75 4.38 -9.60
CA GLY A 271 0.97 3.26 -8.69
C GLY A 271 -0.05 3.25 -7.56
N THR A 272 0.22 2.49 -6.50
CA THR A 272 -0.69 2.36 -5.36
C THR A 272 -0.02 2.82 -4.08
N LEU A 273 -0.76 3.59 -3.28
CA LEU A 273 -0.38 4.06 -1.95
C LEU A 273 -1.42 3.55 -0.94
N ILE A 274 -0.96 2.87 0.10
CA ILE A 274 -1.77 2.44 1.24
C ILE A 274 -1.19 3.07 2.49
N LYS A 275 -1.98 3.81 3.26
CA LYS A 275 -1.59 4.29 4.60
C LYS A 275 -2.38 3.53 5.66
N LEU A 276 -1.65 2.89 6.57
CA LEU A 276 -2.14 2.22 7.76
C LEU A 276 -1.95 3.19 8.94
N TYR A 277 -3.04 3.66 9.53
CA TYR A 277 -2.97 4.66 10.61
C TYR A 277 -2.76 4.00 11.96
N GLU A 278 -1.84 4.56 12.76
CA GLU A 278 -1.53 4.13 14.13
C GLU A 278 -1.48 2.60 14.27
N TYR A 279 -0.67 1.97 13.41
CA TYR A 279 -0.58 0.53 13.24
C TYR A 279 0.11 -0.14 14.44
N ASP A 280 -0.54 -1.15 14.99
CA ASP A 280 -0.07 -1.92 16.14
C ASP A 280 1.01 -2.94 15.75
N ILE A 281 2.15 -2.43 15.29
CA ILE A 281 3.34 -3.24 15.10
C ILE A 281 3.97 -3.58 16.45
N THR A 282 4.53 -4.78 16.57
CA THR A 282 5.32 -5.19 17.74
C THR A 282 6.67 -4.45 17.79
N ASP A 283 7.36 -4.37 16.66
CA ASP A 283 8.70 -3.77 16.53
C ASP A 283 8.61 -2.26 16.24
N ARG A 284 8.33 -1.45 17.29
CA ARG A 284 8.06 0.00 17.16
C ARG A 284 9.32 0.89 17.07
N THR A 285 10.51 0.31 17.08
CA THR A 285 11.79 1.04 16.97
C THR A 285 11.93 1.69 15.58
N LEU A 286 13.09 2.27 15.27
CA LEU A 286 13.32 2.73 13.89
C LEU A 286 13.07 1.58 12.93
N ILE A 287 12.41 1.86 11.80
CA ILE A 287 12.08 0.82 10.81
C ILE A 287 13.33 0.09 10.28
N THR A 288 14.49 0.73 10.40
CA THR A 288 15.80 0.20 10.00
C THR A 288 16.46 -0.72 11.05
N PHE A 289 15.86 -0.88 12.23
CA PHE A 289 16.31 -1.79 13.29
C PHE A 289 15.41 -3.04 13.38
N ASP A 290 14.68 -3.25 14.48
CA ASP A 290 14.07 -4.55 14.81
C ASP A 290 13.10 -5.02 13.73
N LEU A 291 12.26 -4.10 13.23
CA LEU A 291 11.34 -4.40 12.13
C LEU A 291 12.09 -4.81 10.85
N TYR A 292 13.22 -4.19 10.53
CA TYR A 292 14.07 -4.62 9.41
C TYR A 292 14.58 -6.05 9.60
N TYR A 293 14.99 -6.46 10.81
CA TYR A 293 15.41 -7.85 11.07
C TYR A 293 14.24 -8.83 10.96
N SER A 294 13.10 -8.49 11.57
CA SER A 294 11.88 -9.31 11.51
C SER A 294 11.39 -9.50 10.08
N LEU A 295 11.35 -8.42 9.28
CA LEU A 295 10.98 -8.47 7.86
C LEU A 295 11.94 -9.33 7.05
N ASN A 296 13.26 -9.19 7.21
CA ASN A 296 14.22 -10.06 6.49
C ASN A 296 14.01 -11.55 6.84
N ARG A 297 13.71 -11.86 8.10
CA ARG A 297 13.51 -13.25 8.55
C ARG A 297 12.25 -13.87 7.94
N ILE A 298 11.17 -13.10 7.85
CA ILE A 298 9.90 -13.57 7.26
C ILE A 298 10.02 -13.61 5.73
N LEU A 299 10.50 -12.53 5.11
CA LEU A 299 10.73 -12.41 3.68
C LEU A 299 12.11 -13.02 3.32
N PHE A 300 12.23 -14.34 3.50
CA PHE A 300 13.51 -15.04 3.35
C PHE A 300 14.14 -14.82 1.96
N ASN A 301 13.34 -14.92 0.90
CA ASN A 301 13.76 -14.63 -0.47
C ASN A 301 12.82 -13.57 -1.07
N MET A 302 13.39 -12.50 -1.62
CA MET A 302 12.63 -11.40 -2.21
C MET A 302 13.02 -11.22 -3.67
N PRO A 303 12.05 -11.29 -4.61
CA PRO A 303 12.32 -11.06 -6.02
C PRO A 303 12.56 -9.58 -6.34
N ILE A 304 12.04 -8.66 -5.52
CA ILE A 304 12.22 -7.21 -5.65
C ILE A 304 12.47 -6.64 -4.24
N PRO A 305 13.58 -5.91 -4.01
CA PRO A 305 13.87 -5.29 -2.73
C PRO A 305 12.90 -4.13 -2.43
N VAL A 306 12.83 -3.72 -1.18
CA VAL A 306 11.93 -2.65 -0.70
C VAL A 306 12.73 -1.58 0.02
N ARG A 307 12.47 -0.31 -0.30
CA ARG A 307 13.09 0.82 0.40
C ARG A 307 12.36 1.06 1.72
N LEU A 308 13.08 0.94 2.83
CA LEU A 308 12.58 1.30 4.15
C LEU A 308 12.98 2.74 4.46
N VAL A 309 12.00 3.53 4.89
CA VAL A 309 12.20 4.94 5.21
C VAL A 309 11.53 5.25 6.55
N ASP A 310 12.27 5.79 7.50
CA ASP A 310 11.73 6.39 8.71
C ASP A 310 11.60 7.89 8.50
N ALA A 311 10.37 8.37 8.33
CA ALA A 311 10.07 9.80 8.24
C ALA A 311 9.59 10.38 9.57
N ARG A 312 9.60 9.58 10.65
CA ARG A 312 9.29 10.05 12.01
C ARG A 312 10.48 10.83 12.55
N ASN A 313 10.23 11.68 13.54
CA ASN A 313 11.28 12.51 14.15
C ASN A 313 12.27 11.65 14.97
N TYR A 314 13.28 11.08 14.33
CA TYR A 314 14.44 10.45 14.95
C TYR A 314 15.71 11.29 14.73
N LYS A 315 16.62 11.28 15.70
CA LYS A 315 17.94 11.91 15.57
C LYS A 315 18.92 10.86 15.05
N GLY A 316 19.54 11.09 13.89
CA GLY A 316 20.59 10.23 13.33
C GLY A 316 20.46 9.96 11.82
N ASP A 317 21.46 9.32 11.23
CA ASP A 317 21.57 9.11 9.77
C ASP A 317 21.01 7.76 9.28
N LEU A 318 20.56 6.88 10.18
CA LEU A 318 20.08 5.53 9.87
C LEU A 318 18.57 5.49 9.59
N THR A 319 18.03 6.55 9.01
CA THR A 319 16.59 6.68 8.73
C THR A 319 16.15 5.99 7.45
N GLU A 320 17.08 5.41 6.68
CA GLU A 320 16.72 4.66 5.48
C GLU A 320 17.61 3.42 5.29
N THR A 321 17.02 2.33 4.80
CA THR A 321 17.76 1.12 4.42
C THR A 321 17.03 0.37 3.29
N THR A 322 17.66 -0.67 2.77
CA THR A 322 17.09 -1.51 1.70
C THR A 322 16.84 -2.91 2.25
N LEU A 323 15.58 -3.34 2.22
CA LEU A 323 15.16 -4.69 2.57
C LEU A 323 15.33 -5.59 1.34
N THR A 324 16.24 -6.56 1.42
CA THR A 324 16.59 -7.46 0.30
C THR A 324 16.23 -8.93 0.56
N GLY A 325 15.75 -9.24 1.77
CA GLY A 325 15.51 -10.60 2.22
C GLY A 325 16.74 -11.26 2.81
N MET A 326 16.53 -12.31 3.60
CA MET A 326 17.59 -12.98 4.35
C MET A 326 18.67 -13.57 3.43
N THR A 327 18.29 -14.19 2.30
CA THR A 327 19.24 -14.83 1.38
C THR A 327 20.29 -13.86 0.86
N ALA A 328 19.85 -12.71 0.35
CA ALA A 328 20.75 -11.67 -0.16
C ALA A 328 21.60 -11.05 0.94
N ARG A 329 21.03 -10.91 2.15
CA ARG A 329 21.75 -10.37 3.31
C ARG A 329 22.87 -11.30 3.80
N ILE A 330 22.64 -12.61 3.80
CA ILE A 330 23.67 -13.61 4.15
C ILE A 330 24.77 -13.62 3.10
N ALA A 331 24.41 -13.66 1.81
CA ALA A 331 25.38 -13.66 0.70
C ALA A 331 26.29 -12.42 0.73
N ASN A 332 25.75 -11.27 1.16
CA ASN A 332 26.48 -10.01 1.24
C ASN A 332 27.26 -9.84 2.58
N ASN A 333 27.26 -10.84 3.47
CA ASN A 333 28.07 -10.86 4.70
C ASN A 333 29.15 -11.96 4.62
N PRO A 334 30.40 -11.61 4.28
CA PRO A 334 31.49 -12.57 4.14
C PRO A 334 31.71 -13.43 5.40
N ASP A 335 31.55 -12.83 6.58
CA ASP A 335 31.78 -13.53 7.86
C ASP A 335 30.75 -14.63 8.12
N ILE A 336 29.50 -14.44 7.67
CA ILE A 336 28.42 -15.43 7.80
C ILE A 336 28.56 -16.50 6.71
N TYR A 337 28.87 -16.09 5.48
CA TYR A 337 29.08 -17.00 4.36
C TYR A 337 30.21 -18.00 4.65
N ASN A 338 31.32 -17.54 5.21
CA ASN A 338 32.47 -18.37 5.57
C ASN A 338 32.23 -19.32 6.76
N LEU A 339 31.19 -19.07 7.57
CA LEU A 339 30.76 -19.98 8.64
C LEU A 339 29.90 -21.13 8.09
N ILE A 340 29.14 -20.89 7.02
CA ILE A 340 28.23 -21.86 6.41
C ILE A 340 28.97 -22.81 5.45
N GLU A 341 30.03 -22.37 4.77
CA GLU A 341 30.85 -23.25 3.90
C GLU A 341 31.83 -24.17 4.66
N LYS A 342 31.92 -24.05 5.99
CA LYS A 342 32.83 -24.86 6.83
C LYS A 342 32.15 -26.03 7.54
N GLU A 343 30.85 -26.20 7.36
CA GLU A 343 30.08 -27.41 7.73
C GLU A 343 29.66 -28.14 6.44
#